data_AF-A0A822CWW4-F1
#
_entry.id   AF-A0A822CWW4-F1
#
_cell.length_a   1.000
_cell.length_b   1.000
_cell.length_c   1.000
_cell.angle_alpha   90.00
_cell.angle_beta   90.00
_cell.angle_gamma   90.00
#
_symmetry.space_group_name_H-M   'P 1'
#
loop_
_entity.id
_entity.type
_entity.pdbx_description
1 polymer ?
#
loop_
_entity_poly.entity_id
_entity_poly.type
_entity_poly.pdbx_seq_one_letter_code
_entity_poly.pdbx_strand_id
1 'polypeptide(L)'
;ELGENQACDLTVYRGMNLTQNMIQKYKQAIGKTIEWLGFTSTTKNRTKAAQFGTTLFIVHISVQYYDDYGSCHRDISSLSDYPNEEEVLLSPSHRFKV
;
A
#
# COMPACT_ATOMS: atom_id res chain seq x y z
N GLU A 1 23.64 14.14 22.17
CA GLU A 1 22.18 14.28 21.97
C GLU A 1 21.81 13.48 20.74
N LEU A 2 21.16 12.33 20.93
CA LEU A 2 20.76 11.45 19.83
C LEU A 2 19.39 11.95 19.36
N GLY A 3 19.37 12.62 18.21
CA GLY A 3 18.14 13.07 17.57
C GLY A 3 17.23 11.89 17.26
N GLU A 4 15.96 12.05 17.59
CA GLU A 4 14.90 11.08 17.33
C GLU A 4 14.92 10.65 15.86
N ASN A 5 15.12 9.36 15.61
CA ASN A 5 14.97 8.74 14.30
C ASN A 5 13.51 8.93 13.85
N GLN A 6 13.25 9.98 13.08
CA GLN A 6 11.96 10.17 12.44
C GLN A 6 11.81 9.11 11.35
N ALA A 7 11.12 8.01 11.68
CA ALA A 7 10.68 7.04 10.71
C ALA A 7 9.83 7.80 9.67
N CYS A 8 10.31 7.91 8.43
CA CYS A 8 9.42 8.25 7.34
C CYS A 8 8.47 7.05 7.19
N ASP A 9 7.22 7.19 7.60
CA ASP A 9 6.21 6.18 7.30
C ASP A 9 5.47 6.64 6.05
N LEU A 10 5.65 5.93 4.93
CA LEU A 10 4.91 6.20 3.71
C LEU A 10 3.49 5.64 3.86
N THR A 11 2.48 6.48 3.68
CA THR A 11 1.08 6.02 3.64
C THR A 11 0.58 6.06 2.20
N VAL A 12 0.03 4.94 1.73
CA VAL A 12 -0.59 4.82 0.41
C VAL A 12 -1.99 4.23 0.51
N TYR A 13 -2.79 4.46 -0.53
CA TYR A 13 -4.20 4.15 -0.56
C TYR A 13 -4.57 3.32 -1.80
N ARG A 14 -5.58 2.47 -1.66
CA ARG A 14 -6.15 1.71 -2.77
C ARG A 14 -7.65 1.56 -2.60
N GLY A 15 -8.42 2.02 -3.58
CA GLY A 15 -9.85 1.72 -3.67
C GLY A 15 -10.07 0.40 -4.42
N MET A 16 -10.98 -0.44 -3.93
CA MET A 16 -11.55 -1.53 -4.72
C MET A 16 -12.92 -1.97 -4.18
N ASN A 17 -13.68 -2.65 -5.03
CA ASN A 17 -14.87 -3.37 -4.61
C ASN A 17 -14.48 -4.74 -4.05
N LEU A 18 -14.83 -5.01 -2.80
CA LEU A 18 -14.68 -6.33 -2.20
C LEU A 18 -16.02 -7.07 -2.19
N THR A 19 -15.98 -8.36 -2.47
CA THR A 19 -17.13 -9.24 -2.19
C THR A 19 -17.27 -9.45 -0.69
N GLN A 20 -18.47 -9.81 -0.23
CA GLN A 20 -18.70 -10.11 1.18
C GLN A 20 -17.75 -11.19 1.73
N ASN A 21 -17.45 -12.22 0.93
CA ASN A 21 -16.48 -13.26 1.30
C ASN A 21 -15.07 -12.69 1.51
N MET A 22 -14.61 -11.80 0.62
CA MET A 22 -13.31 -11.12 0.78
C MET A 22 -13.28 -10.26 2.04
N ILE A 23 -14.34 -9.51 2.33
CA ILE A 23 -14.45 -8.72 3.56
C ILE A 23 -14.31 -9.62 4.79
N GLN A 24 -14.96 -10.79 4.81
CA GLN A 24 -14.84 -11.73 5.92
C GLN A 24 -13.41 -12.28 6.08
N LYS A 25 -12.72 -12.56 4.97
CA LYS A 25 -11.31 -12.99 5.01
C LYS A 25 -10.41 -11.92 5.65
N TYR A 26 -10.58 -10.65 5.29
CA TYR A 26 -9.83 -9.56 5.91
C TYR A 26 -10.16 -9.41 7.41
N LYS A 27 -11.43 -9.54 7.80
CA LYS A 27 -11.83 -9.51 9.22
C LYS A 27 -11.20 -10.65 10.03
N GLN A 28 -11.13 -11.85 9.46
CA GLN A 28 -10.50 -13.03 10.10
C GLN A 28 -8.96 -12.95 10.13
N ALA A 29 -8.38 -12.04 9.35
CA ALA A 29 -6.96 -11.80 9.27
C ALA A 29 -6.47 -10.68 10.20
N ILE A 30 -7.36 -10.01 10.97
CA ILE A 30 -6.96 -8.99 11.95
C ILE A 30 -5.89 -9.58 12.90
N GLY A 31 -4.77 -8.88 13.02
CA GLY A 31 -3.60 -9.28 13.79
C GLY A 31 -2.65 -10.24 13.07
N LYS A 32 -3.01 -10.73 11.87
CA LYS A 32 -2.22 -11.66 11.05
C LYS A 32 -1.61 -10.95 9.85
N THR A 33 -0.61 -11.59 9.26
CA THR A 33 -0.01 -11.15 8.00
C THR A 33 -0.77 -11.75 6.83
N ILE A 34 -1.08 -10.91 5.84
CA ILE A 34 -1.60 -11.32 4.53
C ILE A 34 -0.58 -10.98 3.45
N GLU A 35 -0.74 -11.58 2.27
CA GLU A 35 0.13 -11.36 1.12
C GLU A 35 -0.69 -10.95 -0.10
N TRP A 36 -0.26 -9.90 -0.78
CA TRP A 36 -0.71 -9.56 -2.12
C TRP A 36 0.27 -10.11 -3.14
N LEU A 37 -0.14 -11.16 -3.86
CA LEU A 37 0.73 -11.94 -4.72
C LEU A 37 1.15 -11.20 -6.00
N GLY A 38 0.35 -10.23 -6.46
CA GLY A 38 0.64 -9.48 -7.68
C GLY A 38 1.19 -8.09 -7.40
N PHE A 39 1.75 -7.46 -8.45
CA PHE A 39 1.98 -6.02 -8.44
C PHE A 39 0.70 -5.30 -8.04
N THR A 40 0.81 -4.38 -7.10
CA THR A 40 -0.36 -3.66 -6.58
C THR A 40 -0.17 -2.17 -6.72
N SER A 41 -0.99 -1.58 -7.58
CA SER A 41 -1.08 -0.13 -7.75
C SER A 41 -1.73 0.51 -6.52
N THR A 42 -1.08 1.53 -5.98
CA THR A 42 -1.56 2.36 -4.87
C THR A 42 -1.29 3.83 -5.18
N THR A 43 -1.91 4.75 -4.46
CA THR A 43 -1.73 6.19 -4.65
C THR A 43 -1.45 6.88 -3.33
N LYS A 44 -0.68 7.98 -3.34
CA LYS A 44 -0.56 8.88 -2.19
C LYS A 44 -1.82 9.73 -1.98
N ASN A 45 -2.70 9.83 -2.99
CA ASN A 45 -3.92 10.62 -2.95
C ASN A 45 -5.11 9.80 -2.43
N ARG A 46 -5.46 9.99 -1.16
CA ARG A 46 -6.62 9.33 -0.52
C ARG A 46 -7.93 9.58 -1.26
N THR A 47 -8.17 10.81 -1.69
CA THR A 47 -9.43 11.22 -2.35
C THR A 47 -9.57 10.52 -3.69
N LYS A 48 -8.47 10.42 -4.45
CA LYS A 48 -8.42 9.67 -5.71
C LYS A 48 -8.70 8.19 -5.47
N ALA A 49 -8.03 7.54 -4.50
CA ALA A 49 -8.27 6.14 -4.17
C ALA A 49 -9.73 5.86 -3.80
N ALA A 50 -10.36 6.75 -3.01
CA ALA A 50 -11.74 6.60 -2.57
C ALA A 50 -12.77 6.60 -3.72
N GLN A 51 -12.39 7.03 -4.93
CA GLN A 51 -13.26 6.98 -6.11
C GLN A 51 -13.35 5.57 -6.72
N PHE A 52 -12.42 4.66 -6.39
CA PHE A 52 -12.29 3.35 -7.06
C PHE A 52 -12.95 2.18 -6.30
N GLY A 53 -14.16 2.38 -5.81
CA GLY A 53 -14.98 1.32 -5.23
C GLY A 53 -15.45 1.57 -3.80
N THR A 54 -16.07 0.57 -3.18
CA THR A 54 -16.74 0.71 -1.88
C THR A 54 -15.84 0.45 -0.68
N THR A 55 -14.59 0.02 -0.90
CA THR A 55 -13.62 -0.25 0.17
C THR A 55 -12.32 0.49 -0.09
N LEU A 56 -11.83 1.16 0.95
CA LEU A 56 -10.56 1.88 0.92
C LEU A 56 -9.54 1.17 1.81
N PHE A 57 -8.45 0.73 1.21
CA PHE A 57 -7.26 0.26 1.92
C PHE A 57 -6.39 1.47 2.29
N ILE A 58 -5.92 1.49 3.53
CA ILE A 58 -4.92 2.42 4.03
C ILE A 58 -3.72 1.57 4.41
N VAL A 59 -2.61 1.76 3.70
CA VAL A 59 -1.42 0.92 3.81
C VAL A 59 -0.28 1.78 4.32
N HIS A 60 0.28 1.39 5.46
CA HIS A 60 1.45 2.05 6.06
C HIS A 60 2.70 1.23 5.73
N ILE A 61 3.68 1.87 5.09
CA ILE A 61 4.92 1.26 4.64
C ILE A 61 6.06 1.92 5.39
N SER A 62 6.82 1.12 6.15
CA SER A 62 8.03 1.59 6.81
C SER A 62 9.19 1.57 5.81
N VAL A 63 9.78 2.74 5.50
CA VAL A 63 10.96 2.82 4.61
C VAL A 63 12.27 2.40 5.27
N GLN A 64 12.25 1.93 6.54
CA GLN A 64 13.47 1.46 7.22
C GLN A 64 13.93 0.07 6.74
N TYR A 65 13.05 -0.71 6.13
CA TYR A 65 13.36 -2.04 5.63
C TYR A 65 13.55 -2.03 4.11
N TYR A 66 14.73 -1.61 3.67
CA TYR A 66 15.28 -2.16 2.44
C TYR A 66 15.64 -3.61 2.75
N ASP A 67 14.95 -4.57 2.16
CA ASP A 67 15.48 -5.93 2.15
C ASP A 67 16.70 -5.99 1.21
N ASP A 68 17.45 -7.09 1.23
CA ASP A 68 18.61 -7.31 0.35
C ASP A 68 18.25 -7.24 -1.16
N TYR A 69 16.96 -7.11 -1.51
CA TYR A 69 16.42 -7.02 -2.86
C TYR A 69 15.88 -5.60 -3.21
N GLY A 70 15.95 -4.63 -2.29
CA GLY A 70 15.62 -3.23 -2.52
C GLY A 70 14.26 -2.80 -1.95
N SER A 71 13.82 -1.59 -2.34
CA SER A 71 12.53 -1.05 -1.86
C SER A 71 11.37 -1.88 -2.42
N CYS A 72 10.52 -2.42 -1.54
CA CYS A 72 9.30 -3.17 -1.88
C CYS A 72 8.19 -2.34 -2.53
N HIS A 73 8.49 -1.07 -2.83
CA HIS A 73 7.63 -0.08 -3.48
C HIS A 73 8.46 0.88 -4.34
N ARG A 74 7.83 1.43 -5.38
CA ARG A 74 8.40 2.47 -6.25
C ARG A 74 7.35 3.55 -6.54
N ASP A 75 7.70 4.82 -6.35
CA ASP A 75 6.94 5.92 -6.93
C ASP A 75 7.16 5.89 -8.45
N ILE A 76 6.08 5.66 -9.21
CA ILE A 76 6.11 5.61 -10.67
C ILE A 76 5.32 6.76 -11.30
N SER A 77 4.95 7.78 -10.51
CA SER A 77 4.15 8.91 -10.97
C SER A 77 4.80 9.62 -12.17
N SER A 78 6.13 9.75 -12.18
CA SER A 78 6.86 10.41 -13.27
C SER A 78 6.95 9.58 -14.56
N LEU A 79 6.68 8.28 -14.48
CA LEU A 79 6.70 7.34 -15.61
C LEU A 79 5.29 6.95 -16.08
N SER A 80 4.27 7.21 -15.26
CA SER A 80 2.88 6.88 -15.53
C SER A 80 2.28 7.83 -16.56
N ASP A 81 1.40 7.30 -17.43
CA ASP A 81 0.55 8.10 -18.31
C ASP A 81 -0.41 9.02 -17.52
N TYR A 82 -0.61 8.74 -16.22
CA TYR A 82 -1.47 9.49 -15.32
C TYR A 82 -0.70 10.00 -14.09
N PRO A 83 0.24 10.95 -14.25
CA PRO A 83 1.12 11.40 -13.17
C PRO A 83 0.38 11.99 -11.96
N ASN A 84 -0.80 12.58 -12.20
CA ASN A 84 -1.66 13.15 -11.16
C ASN A 84 -2.32 12.09 -10.25
N GLU A 85 -2.21 10.81 -10.59
CA GLU A 85 -2.64 9.72 -9.71
C GLU A 85 -1.63 9.45 -8.60
N GLU A 86 -0.44 10.05 -8.65
CA GLU A 86 0.58 9.94 -7.59
C GLU A 86 0.86 8.47 -7.22
N GLU A 87 1.00 7.64 -8.26
CA GLU A 87 1.07 6.19 -8.13
C GLU A 87 2.36 5.72 -7.46
N VAL A 88 2.18 4.86 -6.46
CA VAL A 88 3.22 4.04 -5.85
C VAL A 88 2.90 2.58 -6.14
N LEU A 89 3.77 1.92 -6.89
CA LEU A 89 3.64 0.51 -7.24
C LEU A 89 4.29 -0.36 -6.18
N LEU A 90 3.54 -1.31 -5.63
CA LEU A 90 4.05 -2.31 -4.71
C LEU A 90 4.50 -3.56 -5.48
N SER A 91 5.64 -4.12 -5.11
CA SER A 91 6.15 -5.36 -5.69
C SER A 91 5.22 -6.55 -5.42
N PRO A 92 5.28 -7.62 -6.22
CA PRO A 92 4.60 -8.88 -5.94
C PRO A 92 5.01 -9.45 -4.58
N SER A 93 4.17 -10.31 -4.02
CA SER A 93 4.39 -10.95 -2.72
C SER A 93 4.55 -9.97 -1.55
N HIS A 94 4.02 -8.76 -1.68
CA HIS A 94 4.06 -7.79 -0.59
C HIS A 94 3.19 -8.26 0.58
N ARG A 95 3.76 -8.23 1.77
CA ARG A 95 3.12 -8.71 3.01
C ARG A 95 2.74 -7.55 3.92
N PHE A 96 1.53 -7.59 4.44
CA PHE A 96 1.00 -6.57 5.34
C PHE A 96 0.36 -7.21 6.56
N LYS A 97 0.48 -6.57 7.71
CA LYS A 97 -0.33 -6.91 8.88
C LYS A 97 -1.69 -6.20 8.77
N VAL A 98 -2.78 -6.95 8.98
CA VAL A 98 -4.16 -6.45 8.96
C VAL A 98 -4.62 -6.07 10.36
#